data_AF-A0A660VFV0-F1
#
_entry.id   AF-A0A660VFV0-F1
#
_cell.length_a   1.000
_cell.length_b   1.000
_cell.length_c   1.000
_cell.angle_alpha   90.00
_cell.angle_beta   90.00
_cell.angle_gamma   90.00
#
_symmetry.space_group_name_H-M   'P 1'
#
loop_
_entity.id
_entity.type
_entity.pdbx_description
1 polymer ?
#
loop_
_entity_poly.entity_id
_entity_poly.type
_entity_poly.pdbx_seq_one_letter_code
_entity_poly.pdbx_strand_id
1 'polypeptide(L)'
;MRKAVVAALILGFAWADEPRWLGSDVLRRRVRRSVEAALAYLARTQQPDGSWKDIIGRKVCDLYVGHYDKHIGVTALACMAFLAHGDLPGRGRYGKVVERGLDFILKHVDENGYISYSNSRMYSHAFATLFLAEVYGMVRRDDLKEKLIKAVRAIERAQNRYGGWRYLPTSTDADISVTVCQIMALRAAHNAGIFVNKNVVDKA
;
A
#
# COMPACT_ATOMS: atom_id res chain seq x y z
N MET A 1 -26.94 22.63 -29.56
CA MET A 1 -25.57 22.14 -29.86
C MET A 1 -25.05 21.33 -28.69
N ARG A 2 -24.38 20.20 -29.00
CA ARG A 2 -23.68 19.24 -28.11
C ARG A 2 -24.56 18.22 -27.37
N LYS A 3 -25.05 17.25 -28.15
CA LYS A 3 -25.12 15.82 -27.79
C LYS A 3 -24.21 15.05 -28.77
N ALA A 4 -23.71 13.89 -28.34
CA ALA A 4 -22.91 12.90 -29.07
C ALA A 4 -21.38 13.11 -29.07
N VAL A 5 -20.68 12.44 -28.14
CA VAL A 5 -19.53 11.55 -28.44
C VAL A 5 -19.49 10.46 -27.37
N VAL A 6 -20.35 9.45 -27.53
CA VAL A 6 -20.13 8.10 -27.01
C VAL A 6 -20.38 7.19 -28.22
N ALA A 7 -19.53 6.19 -28.39
CA ALA A 7 -19.46 5.22 -29.50
C ALA A 7 -18.55 5.59 -30.68
N ALA A 8 -17.24 5.40 -30.47
CA ALA A 8 -16.36 4.83 -31.49
C ALA A 8 -15.61 3.66 -30.83
N LEU A 9 -16.32 2.54 -30.74
CA LEU A 9 -15.81 1.21 -30.42
C LEU A 9 -15.09 0.65 -31.67
N ILE A 10 -14.03 -0.13 -31.43
CA ILE A 10 -13.62 -1.30 -32.23
C ILE A 10 -13.07 -0.99 -33.64
N LEU A 11 -11.73 -0.94 -33.74
CA LEU A 11 -10.84 -1.22 -34.89
C LEU A 11 -9.67 -0.22 -34.89
N GLY A 12 -8.66 -0.48 -34.06
CA GLY A 12 -7.45 0.35 -34.04
C GLY A 12 -6.28 -0.22 -33.22
N PHE A 13 -6.36 -1.48 -32.77
CA PHE A 13 -5.27 -2.16 -32.06
C PHE A 13 -4.34 -2.89 -33.05
N ALA A 14 -3.91 -2.18 -34.08
CA ALA A 14 -2.87 -2.63 -34.97
C ALA A 14 -2.00 -1.41 -35.27
N TRP A 15 -0.74 -1.46 -34.82
CA TRP A 15 0.32 -0.48 -35.10
C TRP A 15 0.34 0.77 -34.21
N ALA A 16 0.41 0.56 -32.89
CA ALA A 16 1.35 1.36 -32.13
C ALA A 16 2.65 0.56 -32.09
N ASP A 17 3.68 1.04 -32.80
CA ASP A 17 5.05 0.57 -32.56
C ASP A 17 5.29 0.60 -31.05
N GLU A 18 5.61 -0.55 -30.45
CA GLU A 18 6.00 -0.58 -29.04
C GLU A 18 7.17 0.41 -28.84
N PRO A 19 7.17 1.24 -27.78
CA PRO A 19 8.19 2.26 -27.60
C PRO A 19 9.60 1.64 -27.71
N ARG A 20 10.40 2.12 -28.68
CA ARG A 20 11.75 1.60 -29.01
C ARG A 20 12.75 1.64 -27.84
N TRP A 21 12.38 2.24 -26.71
CA TRP A 21 13.17 2.31 -25.47
C TRP A 21 12.91 1.15 -24.49
N LEU A 22 11.92 0.29 -24.75
CA LEU A 22 11.80 -0.98 -24.03
C LEU A 22 12.93 -1.90 -24.52
N GLY A 23 13.97 -2.07 -23.70
CA GLY A 23 15.17 -2.83 -24.07
C GLY A 23 14.88 -4.24 -24.61
N SER A 24 15.88 -4.81 -25.27
CA SER A 24 15.79 -6.03 -26.08
C SER A 24 14.98 -7.15 -25.41
N ASP A 25 14.38 -8.05 -26.20
CA ASP A 25 13.63 -9.22 -25.68
C ASP A 25 14.42 -10.02 -24.64
N VAL A 26 15.75 -10.01 -24.75
CA VAL A 26 16.67 -10.58 -23.77
C VAL A 26 16.57 -9.86 -22.42
N LEU A 27 16.59 -8.52 -22.40
CA LEU A 27 16.40 -7.72 -21.19
C LEU A 27 15.03 -7.99 -20.56
N ARG A 28 13.95 -8.01 -21.36
CA ARG A 28 12.59 -8.30 -20.86
C ARG A 28 12.52 -9.68 -20.19
N ARG A 29 13.11 -10.70 -20.81
CA ARG A 29 13.19 -12.05 -20.23
C ARG A 29 13.99 -12.08 -18.93
N ARG A 30 15.11 -11.35 -18.86
CA ARG A 30 15.92 -11.24 -17.64
C ARG A 30 15.14 -10.59 -16.50
N VAL A 31 14.51 -9.44 -16.76
CA VAL A 31 13.69 -8.73 -15.77
C VAL A 31 12.55 -9.62 -15.28
N ARG A 32 11.82 -10.29 -16.18
CA ARG A 32 10.75 -11.20 -15.79
C ARG A 32 11.25 -12.32 -14.88
N ARG A 33 12.40 -12.94 -15.20
CA ARG A 33 13.00 -13.98 -14.34
C ARG A 33 13.38 -13.44 -12.96
N SER A 34 13.92 -12.21 -12.89
CA SER A 34 14.24 -11.57 -11.61
C SER A 34 13.00 -11.28 -10.77
N VAL A 35 11.91 -10.81 -11.39
CA VAL A 35 10.63 -10.59 -10.71
C VAL A 35 10.05 -11.90 -10.16
N GLU A 36 10.01 -12.95 -10.99
CA GLU A 36 9.56 -14.29 -10.57
C GLU A 36 10.38 -14.85 -9.41
N ALA A 37 11.71 -14.69 -9.45
CA ALA A 37 12.59 -15.13 -8.37
C ALA A 37 12.36 -14.35 -7.07
N ALA A 38 12.12 -13.04 -7.17
CA ALA A 38 11.83 -12.19 -6.02
C ALA A 38 10.46 -12.52 -5.39
N LEU A 39 9.41 -12.71 -6.19
CA LEU A 39 8.09 -13.11 -5.70
C LEU A 39 8.11 -14.49 -5.07
N ALA A 40 8.80 -15.45 -5.69
CA ALA A 40 9.03 -16.76 -5.10
C ALA A 40 9.81 -16.66 -3.78
N TYR A 41 10.76 -15.72 -3.67
CA TYR A 41 11.46 -15.45 -2.42
C TYR A 41 10.53 -14.91 -1.34
N LEU A 42 9.76 -13.87 -1.63
CA LEU A 42 8.81 -13.31 -0.68
C LEU A 42 7.81 -14.37 -0.21
N ALA A 43 7.26 -15.16 -1.13
CA ALA A 43 6.30 -16.21 -0.81
C ALA A 43 6.89 -17.28 0.13
N ARG A 44 8.18 -17.63 -0.04
CA ARG A 44 8.84 -18.62 0.82
C ARG A 44 9.19 -18.08 2.22
N THR A 45 9.38 -16.77 2.35
CA THR A 45 9.79 -16.13 3.62
C THR A 45 8.61 -15.60 4.45
N GLN A 46 7.39 -15.61 3.91
CA GLN A 46 6.19 -15.26 4.66
C GLN A 46 6.03 -16.18 5.87
N GLN A 47 5.71 -15.60 7.02
CA GLN A 47 5.42 -16.33 8.24
C GLN A 47 4.05 -17.05 8.14
N PRO A 48 3.79 -18.08 8.96
CA PRO A 48 2.52 -18.80 8.95
C PRO A 48 1.28 -17.92 9.20
N ASP A 49 1.45 -16.83 9.95
CA ASP A 49 0.37 -15.87 10.24
C ASP A 49 0.20 -14.79 9.16
N GLY A 50 0.92 -14.88 8.05
CA GLY A 50 0.83 -13.95 6.92
C GLY A 50 1.80 -12.77 6.96
N SER A 51 2.51 -12.57 8.07
CA SER A 51 3.44 -11.45 8.23
C SER A 51 4.82 -11.70 7.60
N TRP A 52 5.57 -10.61 7.38
CA TRP A 52 7.03 -10.64 7.26
C TRP A 52 7.64 -9.97 8.49
N LYS A 53 8.82 -10.43 8.89
CA LYS A 53 9.55 -9.89 10.04
C LYS A 53 10.67 -8.96 9.60
N ASP A 54 10.89 -7.90 10.36
CA ASP A 54 11.99 -6.96 10.20
C ASP A 54 12.23 -6.20 11.51
N ILE A 55 13.24 -5.34 11.57
CA ILE A 55 13.56 -4.52 12.73
C ILE A 55 12.57 -3.35 12.81
N ILE A 56 11.75 -3.36 13.86
CA ILE A 56 10.82 -2.28 14.19
C ILE A 56 11.53 -1.32 15.14
N GLY A 57 11.71 -0.07 14.74
CA GLY A 57 12.55 0.82 15.52
C GLY A 57 12.62 2.24 15.03
N ARG A 58 13.73 2.90 15.37
CA ARG A 58 14.06 4.25 14.95
C ARG A 58 15.55 4.43 14.79
N LYS A 59 15.90 5.40 13.95
CA LYS A 59 17.27 5.92 13.87
C LYS A 59 17.56 6.83 15.06
N VAL A 60 18.73 6.63 15.68
CA VAL A 60 19.30 7.43 16.77
C VAL A 60 20.74 7.75 16.37
N CYS A 61 20.98 8.97 15.90
CA CYS A 61 22.24 9.35 15.25
C CYS A 61 22.60 8.36 14.12
N ASP A 62 23.74 7.67 14.20
CA ASP A 62 24.20 6.71 13.18
C ASP A 62 23.76 5.26 13.45
N LEU A 63 23.01 5.02 14.53
CA LEU A 63 22.54 3.69 14.91
C LEU A 63 21.04 3.54 14.65
N TYR A 64 20.63 2.34 14.24
CA TYR A 64 19.22 1.97 14.21
C TYR A 64 18.90 1.10 15.42
N VAL A 65 18.04 1.60 16.30
CA VAL A 65 17.65 0.92 17.52
C VAL A 65 16.23 0.41 17.36
N GLY A 66 16.06 -0.89 17.56
CA GLY A 66 14.78 -1.55 17.42
C GLY A 66 14.87 -3.02 17.78
N HIS A 67 13.76 -3.73 17.61
CA HIS A 67 13.65 -5.16 17.87
C HIS A 67 13.13 -5.86 16.62
N TYR A 68 13.60 -7.08 16.39
CA TYR A 68 13.22 -7.88 15.24
C TYR A 68 11.91 -8.63 15.51
N ASP A 69 10.85 -8.28 14.79
CA ASP A 69 9.52 -8.85 14.99
C ASP A 69 8.65 -8.68 13.73
N LYS A 70 7.38 -9.10 13.76
CA LYS A 70 6.44 -8.99 12.64
C LYS A 70 6.21 -7.54 12.27
N HIS A 71 6.45 -7.16 11.03
CA HIS A 71 6.48 -5.77 10.63
C HIS A 71 5.31 -5.44 9.68
N ILE A 72 4.39 -4.57 10.14
CA ILE A 72 3.20 -4.14 9.37
C ILE A 72 3.58 -3.50 8.04
N GLY A 73 4.50 -2.53 8.04
CA GLY A 73 4.94 -1.85 6.82
C GLY A 73 5.57 -2.79 5.79
N VAL A 74 6.53 -3.63 6.20
CA VAL A 74 7.16 -4.64 5.31
C VAL A 74 6.13 -5.63 4.77
N THR A 75 5.20 -6.09 5.61
CA THR A 75 4.12 -6.98 5.16
C THR A 75 3.26 -6.31 4.08
N ALA A 76 2.86 -5.05 4.30
CA ALA A 76 2.08 -4.29 3.32
C ALA A 76 2.83 -4.11 1.98
N LEU A 77 4.11 -3.74 2.04
CA LEU A 77 4.95 -3.56 0.85
C LEU A 77 5.17 -4.88 0.09
N ALA A 78 5.42 -5.98 0.81
CA ALA A 78 5.53 -7.31 0.21
C ALA A 78 4.24 -7.70 -0.51
N CYS A 79 3.08 -7.49 0.14
CA CYS A 79 1.77 -7.74 -0.47
C CYS A 79 1.52 -6.86 -1.70
N MET A 80 1.89 -5.58 -1.67
CA MET A 80 1.78 -4.70 -2.84
C MET A 80 2.62 -5.18 -4.04
N ALA A 81 3.78 -5.82 -3.81
CA ALA A 81 4.56 -6.41 -4.90
C ALA A 81 3.80 -7.54 -5.62
N PHE A 82 3.06 -8.37 -4.88
CA PHE A 82 2.19 -9.39 -5.45
C PHE A 82 0.97 -8.78 -6.18
N LEU A 83 0.34 -7.74 -5.62
CA LEU A 83 -0.74 -7.01 -6.30
C LEU A 83 -0.26 -6.44 -7.65
N ALA A 84 0.93 -5.83 -7.67
CA ALA A 84 1.52 -5.28 -8.89
C ALA A 84 1.84 -6.35 -9.95
N HIS A 85 2.10 -7.59 -9.53
CA HIS A 85 2.25 -8.73 -10.41
C HIS A 85 0.92 -9.27 -10.96
N GLY A 86 -0.20 -8.88 -10.36
CA GLY A 86 -1.55 -9.31 -10.73
C GLY A 86 -2.13 -10.43 -9.86
N ASP A 87 -1.48 -10.75 -8.74
CA ASP A 87 -2.01 -11.70 -7.75
C ASP A 87 -2.89 -10.95 -6.73
N LEU A 88 -4.14 -11.39 -6.58
CA LEU A 88 -5.14 -10.78 -5.69
C LEU A 88 -5.39 -11.69 -4.47
N PRO A 89 -5.93 -11.20 -3.35
CA PRO A 89 -6.36 -12.07 -2.26
C PRO A 89 -7.26 -13.21 -2.77
N GLY A 90 -6.87 -14.45 -2.51
CA GLY A 90 -7.60 -15.66 -2.93
C GLY A 90 -7.52 -16.01 -4.43
N ARG A 91 -6.86 -15.19 -5.28
CA ARG A 91 -6.80 -15.40 -6.74
C ARG A 91 -5.40 -15.19 -7.30
N GLY A 92 -5.01 -16.04 -8.25
CA GLY A 92 -3.67 -16.02 -8.85
C GLY A 92 -2.72 -17.00 -8.17
N ARG A 93 -1.49 -17.08 -8.69
CA ARG A 93 -0.47 -18.03 -8.22
C ARG A 93 -0.10 -17.79 -6.76
N TYR A 94 -0.04 -16.52 -6.36
CA TYR A 94 0.28 -16.10 -4.99
C TYR A 94 -0.95 -15.62 -4.21
N GLY A 95 -2.17 -15.92 -4.66
CA GLY A 95 -3.38 -15.36 -4.04
C GLY A 95 -3.55 -15.70 -2.56
N LYS A 96 -3.16 -16.91 -2.14
CA LYS A 96 -3.14 -17.31 -0.71
C LYS A 96 -2.08 -16.55 0.11
N VAL A 97 -0.97 -16.17 -0.51
CA VAL A 97 0.09 -15.37 0.14
C VAL A 97 -0.44 -13.97 0.43
N VAL A 98 -1.10 -13.36 -0.56
CA VAL A 98 -1.71 -12.03 -0.41
C VAL A 98 -2.86 -12.07 0.59
N GLU A 99 -3.71 -13.09 0.54
CA GLU A 99 -4.84 -13.26 1.46
C GLU A 99 -4.38 -13.33 2.93
N ARG A 100 -3.38 -14.14 3.25
CA ARG A 100 -2.84 -14.19 4.62
C ARG A 100 -2.24 -12.87 5.08
N GLY A 101 -1.55 -12.15 4.18
CA GLY A 101 -0.99 -10.83 4.50
C GLY A 101 -2.08 -9.78 4.74
N LEU A 102 -3.17 -9.84 3.96
CA LEU A 102 -4.37 -9.03 4.17
C LEU A 102 -5.00 -9.31 5.54
N ASP A 103 -5.23 -10.59 5.87
CA ASP A 103 -5.83 -10.98 7.14
C ASP A 103 -4.95 -10.57 8.33
N PHE A 104 -3.62 -10.70 8.21
CA PHE A 104 -2.68 -10.19 9.20
C PHE A 104 -2.88 -8.69 9.44
N ILE A 105 -2.92 -7.87 8.37
CA ILE A 105 -3.07 -6.42 8.53
C ILE A 105 -4.44 -6.07 9.10
N LEU A 106 -5.53 -6.67 8.61
CA LEU A 106 -6.89 -6.41 9.10
C LEU A 106 -7.05 -6.73 10.59
N LYS A 107 -6.36 -7.77 11.09
CA LYS A 107 -6.33 -8.12 12.51
C LYS A 107 -5.66 -7.07 13.40
N HIS A 108 -4.78 -6.24 12.84
CA HIS A 108 -4.01 -5.22 13.57
C HIS A 108 -4.53 -3.79 13.36
N VAL A 109 -5.72 -3.64 12.77
CA VAL A 109 -6.47 -2.38 12.77
C VAL A 109 -7.16 -2.24 14.13
N ASP A 110 -6.74 -1.27 14.94
CA ASP A 110 -7.36 -1.01 16.24
C ASP A 110 -8.75 -0.36 16.10
N GLU A 111 -9.43 -0.13 17.23
CA GLU A 111 -10.76 0.50 17.25
C GLU A 111 -10.75 1.93 16.72
N ASN A 112 -9.64 2.65 16.91
CA ASN A 112 -9.43 3.99 16.40
C ASN A 112 -9.02 3.99 14.91
N GLY A 113 -8.74 2.84 14.31
CA GLY A 113 -8.24 2.69 12.95
C GLY A 113 -6.72 2.80 12.79
N TYR A 114 -5.97 3.03 13.86
CA TYR A 114 -4.52 2.99 13.78
C TYR A 114 -4.05 1.55 13.57
N ILE A 115 -3.19 1.36 12.57
CA ILE A 115 -2.71 0.04 12.18
C ILE A 115 -1.31 -0.12 12.73
N SER A 116 -1.15 -0.95 13.74
CA SER A 116 0.16 -1.15 14.36
C SER A 116 0.36 -2.52 14.97
N TYR A 117 1.61 -2.92 15.06
CA TYR A 117 2.06 -4.06 15.83
C TYR A 117 3.45 -3.74 16.40
N SER A 118 3.73 -4.19 17.62
CA SER A 118 5.02 -3.98 18.29
C SER A 118 5.50 -2.52 18.27
N ASN A 119 4.58 -1.57 18.50
CA ASN A 119 4.82 -0.12 18.46
C ASN A 119 5.32 0.41 17.10
N SER A 120 4.91 -0.24 16.00
CA SER A 120 5.16 0.30 14.66
C SER A 120 4.53 1.69 14.48
N ARG A 121 5.18 2.52 13.67
CA ARG A 121 4.95 3.96 13.54
C ARG A 121 4.07 4.31 12.34
N MET A 122 3.74 5.60 12.19
CA MET A 122 2.90 6.13 11.11
C MET A 122 3.34 5.74 9.69
N TYR A 123 4.62 5.47 9.45
CA TYR A 123 5.08 4.89 8.17
C TYR A 123 4.43 3.54 7.86
N SER A 124 4.42 2.64 8.85
CA SER A 124 3.81 1.32 8.70
C SER A 124 2.31 1.44 8.53
N HIS A 125 1.68 2.35 9.27
CA HIS A 125 0.26 2.64 9.14
C HIS A 125 -0.10 3.16 7.74
N ALA A 126 0.68 4.09 7.17
CA ALA A 126 0.47 4.57 5.79
C ALA A 126 0.58 3.44 4.77
N PHE A 127 1.65 2.65 4.81
CA PHE A 127 1.82 1.55 3.85
C PHE A 127 0.72 0.50 3.97
N ALA A 128 0.30 0.16 5.19
CA ALA A 128 -0.84 -0.72 5.40
C ALA A 128 -2.13 -0.12 4.85
N THR A 129 -2.41 1.16 5.11
CA THR A 129 -3.62 1.84 4.61
C THR A 129 -3.63 1.92 3.08
N LEU A 130 -2.49 2.22 2.46
CA LEU A 130 -2.31 2.19 1.01
C LEU A 130 -2.61 0.79 0.46
N PHE A 131 -2.02 -0.26 1.04
CA PHE A 131 -2.30 -1.64 0.63
C PHE A 131 -3.79 -2.01 0.78
N LEU A 132 -4.43 -1.66 1.90
CA LEU A 132 -5.86 -1.91 2.09
C LEU A 132 -6.72 -1.18 1.05
N ALA A 133 -6.34 0.04 0.67
CA ALA A 133 -7.03 0.81 -0.37
C ALA A 133 -6.90 0.16 -1.76
N GLU A 134 -5.71 -0.29 -2.14
CA GLU A 134 -5.47 -1.00 -3.40
C GLU A 134 -6.27 -2.30 -3.46
N VAL A 135 -6.23 -3.11 -2.38
CA VAL A 135 -7.05 -4.33 -2.30
C VAL A 135 -8.53 -4.00 -2.42
N TYR A 136 -9.03 -2.99 -1.72
CA TYR A 136 -10.45 -2.62 -1.75
C TYR A 136 -10.91 -2.14 -3.14
N GLY A 137 -10.01 -1.48 -3.88
CA GLY A 137 -10.25 -1.10 -5.27
C GLY A 137 -10.41 -2.31 -6.21
N MET A 138 -9.77 -3.43 -5.89
CA MET A 138 -9.78 -4.66 -6.71
C MET A 138 -10.80 -5.70 -6.23
N VAL A 139 -11.03 -5.80 -4.92
CA VAL A 139 -11.91 -6.78 -4.27
C VAL A 139 -12.79 -6.07 -3.25
N ARG A 140 -14.10 -6.00 -3.53
CA ARG A 140 -15.07 -5.37 -2.64
C ARG A 140 -15.46 -6.34 -1.52
N ARG A 141 -14.95 -6.11 -0.31
CA ARG A 141 -15.37 -6.78 0.93
C ARG A 141 -15.79 -5.73 1.97
N ASP A 142 -16.85 -6.02 2.72
CA ASP A 142 -17.42 -5.05 3.68
C ASP A 142 -16.54 -4.88 4.92
N ASP A 143 -15.93 -5.96 5.42
CA ASP A 143 -15.00 -5.93 6.55
C ASP A 143 -13.77 -5.06 6.25
N LEU A 144 -13.26 -5.15 5.01
CA LEU A 144 -12.17 -4.33 4.50
C LEU A 144 -12.58 -2.85 4.40
N LYS A 145 -13.78 -2.56 3.89
CA LYS A 145 -14.27 -1.19 3.75
C LYS A 145 -14.32 -0.47 5.09
N GLU A 146 -14.90 -1.11 6.11
CA GLU A 146 -15.04 -0.52 7.44
C GLU A 146 -13.67 -0.20 8.05
N LYS A 147 -12.74 -1.16 8.00
CA LYS A 147 -11.38 -1.00 8.53
C LYS A 147 -10.58 0.05 7.76
N LEU A 148 -10.72 0.10 6.44
CA LEU A 148 -10.08 1.13 5.61
C LEU A 148 -10.60 2.54 5.94
N ILE A 149 -11.91 2.71 6.13
CA ILE A 149 -12.48 4.00 6.56
C ILE A 149 -11.87 4.43 7.90
N LYS A 150 -11.80 3.53 8.89
CA LYS A 150 -11.19 3.84 10.19
C LYS A 150 -9.72 4.24 10.04
N ALA A 151 -8.96 3.53 9.21
CA ALA A 151 -7.56 3.84 8.93
C ALA A 151 -7.38 5.23 8.28
N VAL A 152 -8.20 5.57 7.29
CA VAL A 152 -8.22 6.91 6.68
C VAL A 152 -8.49 7.98 7.74
N ARG A 153 -9.48 7.77 8.61
CA ARG A 153 -9.78 8.72 9.70
C ARG A 153 -8.63 8.83 10.71
N ALA A 154 -7.88 7.76 10.96
CA ALA A 154 -6.69 7.81 11.81
C ALA A 154 -5.59 8.69 11.20
N ILE A 155 -5.36 8.60 9.88
CA ILE A 155 -4.44 9.50 9.17
C ILE A 155 -4.92 10.95 9.31
N GLU A 156 -6.18 11.25 8.99
CA GLU A 156 -6.73 12.61 9.06
C GLU A 156 -6.59 13.24 10.45
N ARG A 157 -6.89 12.48 11.51
CA ARG A 157 -6.75 12.96 12.90
C ARG A 157 -5.30 13.18 13.33
N ALA A 158 -4.36 12.44 12.73
CA ALA A 158 -2.94 12.55 13.03
C ALA A 158 -2.26 13.75 12.36
N GLN A 159 -2.94 14.50 11.49
CA GLN A 159 -2.36 15.67 10.83
C GLN A 159 -2.09 16.76 11.84
N ASN A 160 -0.84 17.26 11.86
CA ASN A 160 -0.46 18.31 12.79
C ASN A 160 -0.97 19.71 12.35
N ARG A 161 -0.70 20.72 13.18
CA ARG A 161 -1.12 22.11 12.91
C ARG A 161 -0.52 22.69 11.62
N TYR A 162 0.61 22.18 11.15
CA TYR A 162 1.31 22.61 9.94
C TYR A 162 0.87 21.85 8.68
N GLY A 163 -0.03 20.88 8.78
CA GLY A 163 -0.47 20.07 7.64
C GLY A 163 0.36 18.80 7.40
N GLY A 164 1.40 18.58 8.20
CA GLY A 164 2.28 17.42 8.05
C GLY A 164 2.00 16.29 9.04
N TRP A 165 2.73 15.20 8.85
CA TRP A 165 2.76 14.06 9.77
C TRP A 165 4.19 13.71 10.16
N ARG A 166 4.33 13.04 11.30
CA ARG A 166 5.58 12.41 11.72
C ARG A 166 5.34 11.00 12.21
N TYR A 167 6.33 10.43 12.89
CA TYR A 167 6.38 9.01 13.23
C TYR A 167 5.28 8.56 14.20
N LEU A 168 4.71 9.45 15.01
CA LEU A 168 3.63 9.14 15.94
C LEU A 168 2.36 9.92 15.58
N PRO A 169 1.16 9.38 15.87
CA PRO A 169 -0.09 10.08 15.58
C PRO A 169 -0.25 11.44 16.26
N THR A 170 0.45 11.66 17.38
CA THR A 170 0.37 12.87 18.22
C THR A 170 1.55 13.81 18.02
N SER A 171 2.38 13.58 17.01
CA SER A 171 3.55 14.42 16.73
C SER A 171 3.16 15.87 16.36
N THR A 172 3.87 16.84 16.93
CA THR A 172 3.63 18.28 16.71
C THR A 172 4.47 18.88 15.59
N ASP A 173 5.43 18.12 15.09
CA ASP A 173 6.36 18.40 14.01
C ASP A 173 6.05 17.52 12.78
N ALA A 174 6.72 17.79 11.66
CA ALA A 174 6.49 17.10 10.39
C ALA A 174 7.78 16.50 9.82
N ASP A 175 7.62 15.40 9.09
CA ASP A 175 8.64 14.82 8.23
C ASP A 175 8.07 14.69 6.81
N ILE A 176 8.79 15.20 5.82
CA ILE A 176 8.29 15.24 4.44
C ILE A 176 8.02 13.85 3.89
N SER A 177 8.87 12.88 4.23
CA SER A 177 8.75 11.53 3.69
C SER A 177 7.58 10.79 4.35
N VAL A 178 7.34 10.99 5.65
CA VAL A 178 6.12 10.46 6.30
C VAL A 178 4.87 11.10 5.71
N THR A 179 4.90 12.41 5.51
CA THR A 179 3.78 13.20 4.97
C THR A 179 3.38 12.70 3.60
N VAL A 180 4.35 12.49 2.69
CA VAL A 180 4.08 11.91 1.36
C VAL A 180 3.46 10.53 1.46
N CYS A 181 3.94 9.65 2.35
CA CYS A 181 3.34 8.32 2.53
C CYS A 181 1.87 8.40 3.01
N GLN A 182 1.54 9.32 3.91
CA GLN A 182 0.15 9.52 4.33
C GLN A 182 -0.72 10.00 3.16
N ILE A 183 -0.23 10.98 2.39
CA ILE A 183 -0.96 11.53 1.24
C ILE A 183 -1.16 10.47 0.15
N MET A 184 -0.18 9.60 -0.10
CA MET A 184 -0.35 8.47 -1.03
C MET A 184 -1.44 7.51 -0.55
N ALA A 185 -1.48 7.18 0.73
CA ALA A 185 -2.52 6.31 1.29
C ALA A 185 -3.92 6.95 1.19
N LEU A 186 -4.04 8.24 1.53
CA LEU A 186 -5.29 8.99 1.38
C LEU A 186 -5.72 9.05 -0.09
N ARG A 187 -4.79 9.30 -1.01
CA ARG A 187 -5.09 9.35 -2.44
C ARG A 187 -5.58 8.01 -2.97
N ALA A 188 -4.95 6.91 -2.57
CA ALA A 188 -5.41 5.56 -2.94
C ALA A 188 -6.80 5.26 -2.40
N ALA A 189 -7.08 5.61 -1.14
CA ALA A 189 -8.40 5.44 -0.54
C ALA A 189 -9.47 6.24 -1.29
N HIS A 190 -9.18 7.50 -1.65
CA HIS A 190 -10.06 8.33 -2.47
C HIS A 190 -10.33 7.68 -3.83
N ASN A 191 -9.30 7.18 -4.52
CA ASN A 191 -9.45 6.49 -5.80
C ASN A 191 -10.31 5.21 -5.69
N ALA A 192 -10.29 4.53 -4.55
CA ALA A 192 -11.13 3.36 -4.28
C ALA A 192 -12.59 3.70 -3.90
N GLY A 193 -12.91 5.00 -3.81
CA GLY A 193 -14.24 5.52 -3.48
C GLY A 193 -14.49 5.73 -1.98
N ILE A 194 -13.43 5.80 -1.17
CA ILE A 194 -13.53 6.19 0.24
C ILE A 194 -13.47 7.72 0.33
N PHE A 195 -14.39 8.31 1.10
CA PHE A 195 -14.35 9.75 1.34
C PHE A 195 -13.08 10.14 2.10
N VAL A 196 -12.38 11.14 1.58
CA VAL A 196 -11.20 11.78 2.20
C VAL A 196 -11.49 13.26 2.33
N ASN A 197 -11.19 13.83 3.50
CA ASN A 197 -11.37 15.24 3.77
C ASN A 197 -10.40 16.08 2.92
N LYS A 198 -10.95 16.87 1.98
CA LYS A 198 -10.18 17.75 1.09
C LYS A 198 -9.28 18.72 1.86
N ASN A 199 -9.74 19.26 2.99
CA ASN A 199 -8.96 20.22 3.78
C ASN A 199 -7.70 19.58 4.37
N VAL A 200 -7.71 18.28 4.64
CA VAL A 200 -6.50 17.55 5.09
C VAL A 200 -5.49 17.46 3.96
N VAL A 201 -5.94 17.18 2.73
CA VAL A 201 -5.06 17.08 1.57
C VAL A 201 -4.52 18.45 1.14
N ASP A 202 -5.37 19.47 1.08
CA ASP A 202 -4.99 20.84 0.65
C ASP A 202 -3.99 21.50 1.61
N LYS A 203 -3.97 21.08 2.88
CA LYS A 203 -3.10 21.64 3.92
C LYS A 203 -1.70 21.02 3.93
N ALA A 204 -1.53 19.82 3.35
CA ALA A 204 -0.30 19.05 3.36
C ALA A 204 0.72 19.56 2.33
#